data_AF-A0A5C6UXF9-F1
#
_entry.id   AF-A0A5C6UXF9-F1
#
_cell.length_a   1.000
_cell.length_b   1.000
_cell.length_c   1.000
_cell.angle_alpha   90.00
_cell.angle_beta   90.00
_cell.angle_gamma   90.00
#
_symmetry.space_group_name_H-M   'P 1'
#
loop_
_entity.id
_entity.type
_entity.pdbx_description
1 polymer ?
#
loop_
_entity_poly.entity_id
_entity_poly.type
_entity_poly.pdbx_seq_one_letter_code
_entity_poly.pdbx_strand_id
1 'polypeptide(L)' 'MVEQNEFESNPEKTAYHDNKRELLRRGREKGELTWSEILEALPQEHLGEVEMEVFLFTCRQMGIEVKGAPS' A
#
# COMPACT_ATOMS: atom_id res chain seq x y z
N MET A 1 -20.03 18.20 16.04
CA MET A 1 -20.67 16.96 15.56
C MET A 1 -19.78 16.47 14.44
N VAL A 2 -19.27 15.24 14.54
CA VAL A 2 -18.27 14.69 13.61
C VAL A 2 -19.05 14.01 12.49
N GLU A 3 -19.17 14.64 11.33
CA GLU A 3 -19.68 13.97 10.14
C GLU A 3 -18.57 13.09 9.58
N GLN A 4 -18.65 11.81 9.93
CA GLN A 4 -17.86 10.73 9.38
C GLN A 4 -18.54 10.19 8.13
N ASN A 5 -17.72 9.71 7.20
CA ASN A 5 -18.03 8.85 6.05
C ASN A 5 -18.51 9.54 4.76
N GLU A 6 -17.61 10.30 4.14
CA GLU A 6 -17.49 10.30 2.68
C GLU A 6 -16.67 9.07 2.21
N PHE A 7 -17.14 7.86 2.54
CA PHE A 7 -16.74 6.68 1.78
C PHE A 7 -17.45 6.76 0.42
N GLU A 8 -16.86 7.54 -0.48
CA GLU A 8 -17.09 7.41 -1.92
C GLU A 8 -17.10 5.92 -2.25
N SER A 9 -18.30 5.40 -2.57
CA SER A 9 -18.56 4.00 -2.89
C SER A 9 -18.03 3.68 -4.28
N ASN A 10 -16.72 3.84 -4.48
CA ASN A 10 -16.02 3.34 -5.65
C ASN A 10 -15.40 1.99 -5.24
N PRO A 11 -16.01 0.84 -5.62
CA PRO A 11 -15.56 -0.48 -5.17
C PRO A 11 -14.08 -0.74 -5.49
N GLU A 12 -13.57 -0.13 -6.56
CA GLU A 12 -12.15 -0.17 -6.95
C GLU A 12 -11.23 0.59 -5.97
N LYS A 13 -11.66 1.77 -5.47
CA LYS A 13 -10.92 2.50 -4.43
C LYS A 13 -10.92 1.73 -3.11
N THR A 14 -12.05 1.11 -2.76
CA THR A 14 -12.15 0.31 -1.52
C THR A 14 -11.20 -0.89 -1.57
N ALA A 15 -11.18 -1.62 -2.69
CA ALA A 15 -10.27 -2.75 -2.89
C ALA A 15 -8.78 -2.34 -2.82
N TYR A 16 -8.42 -1.19 -3.40
CA TYR A 16 -7.06 -0.65 -3.33
C TYR A 16 -6.61 -0.38 -1.88
N HIS A 17 -7.44 0.29 -1.09
CA HIS A 17 -7.11 0.59 0.31
C HIS A 17 -7.03 -0.68 1.18
N ASP A 18 -7.90 -1.67 0.93
CA ASP A 18 -7.85 -2.96 1.61
C ASP A 18 -6.59 -3.76 1.25
N ASN A 19 -6.22 -3.80 -0.04
CA ASN A 19 -5.00 -4.44 -0.51
C ASN A 19 -3.76 -3.81 0.12
N LYS A 20 -3.69 -2.47 0.17
CA LYS A 20 -2.59 -1.73 0.81
C LYS A 20 -2.45 -2.11 2.29
N ARG A 21 -3.57 -2.18 3.01
CA ARG A 21 -3.58 -2.54 4.43
C ARG A 21 -3.12 -3.98 4.66
N GLU A 22 -3.59 -4.93 3.85
CA GLU A 22 -3.18 -6.33 3.95
C GLU A 22 -1.70 -6.51 3.59
N LEU A 23 -1.21 -5.78 2.58
CA LEU A 23 0.19 -5.80 2.18
C LEU A 23 1.11 -5.31 3.32
N LEU A 24 0.75 -4.19 3.98
CA LEU A 24 1.47 -3.70 5.16
C LEU A 24 1.41 -4.69 6.33
N ARG A 25 0.27 -5.36 6.53
CA ARG A 25 0.11 -6.39 7.57
C ARG A 25 1.09 -7.54 7.32
N ARG A 26 1.10 -8.09 6.11
CA ARG A 26 2.00 -9.18 5.70
C ARG A 26 3.46 -8.77 5.77
N GLY A 27 3.79 -7.57 5.27
CA GLY A 27 5.13 -7.02 5.31
C GLY A 27 5.65 -6.88 6.73
N ARG A 28 4.79 -6.43 7.66
CA ARG A 28 5.14 -6.34 9.08
C ARG A 28 5.34 -7.71 9.72
N GLU A 29 4.53 -8.70 9.37
CA GLU A 29 4.66 -10.08 9.87
C GLU A 29 5.93 -10.77 9.36
N LYS A 30 6.29 -10.55 8.09
CA LYS A 30 7.49 -11.14 7.47
C LYS A 30 8.77 -10.34 7.76
N GLY A 31 8.64 -9.05 8.05
CA GLY A 31 9.75 -8.09 8.09
C GLY A 31 10.18 -7.59 6.71
N GLU A 32 9.61 -8.11 5.64
CA GLU A 32 9.97 -7.76 4.26
C GLU A 32 8.79 -7.88 3.29
N LEU A 33 8.89 -7.13 2.18
CA LEU A 33 8.04 -7.21 1.00
C LEU A 33 8.90 -7.20 -0.26
N THR A 34 8.50 -7.95 -1.28
CA THR A 34 9.14 -7.87 -2.60
C THR A 34 8.44 -6.85 -3.49
N TRP A 35 9.18 -6.27 -4.44
CA TRP A 35 8.62 -5.32 -5.40
C TRP A 35 7.48 -5.92 -6.24
N SER A 36 7.59 -7.21 -6.60
CA SER A 36 6.52 -7.93 -7.30
C SER A 36 5.25 -8.03 -6.46
N GLU A 37 5.35 -8.39 -5.16
CA GLU A 37 4.18 -8.43 -4.25
C GLU A 37 3.51 -7.05 -4.15
N ILE A 38 4.28 -5.98 -4.18
CA ILE A 38 3.75 -4.60 -4.16
C ILE A 38 2.98 -4.31 -5.44
N LEU A 39 3.55 -4.59 -6.62
CA LEU A 39 2.91 -4.33 -7.91
C LEU A 39 1.67 -5.20 -8.17
N GLU A 40 1.66 -6.44 -7.67
CA GLU A 40 0.50 -7.32 -7.76
C GLU A 40 -0.67 -6.83 -6.88
N ALA A 41 -0.37 -6.35 -5.67
CA ALA A 41 -1.40 -5.87 -4.74
C ALA A 41 -1.85 -4.42 -5.02
N LEU A 42 -0.94 -3.59 -5.52
CA LEU A 42 -1.14 -2.17 -5.81
C LEU A 42 -0.83 -1.91 -7.30
N PRO A 43 -1.79 -2.18 -8.20
CA PRO A 43 -1.61 -1.95 -9.63
C PRO A 43 -1.30 -0.47 -9.90
N GLN A 44 -0.32 -0.23 -10.77
CA GLN A 44 0.20 1.11 -11.10
C GLN A 44 -0.87 2.04 -11.70
N GLU A 45 -1.94 1.47 -12.27
CA GLU A 45 -3.09 2.24 -12.78
C GLU A 45 -3.78 3.09 -11.69
N HIS A 46 -3.67 2.66 -10.43
CA HIS A 46 -4.23 3.34 -9.26
C HIS A 46 -3.18 3.92 -8.32
N LEU A 47 -1.89 3.70 -8.60
CA LEU A 47 -0.79 4.07 -7.72
C LEU A 47 0.15 5.05 -8.45
N GLY A 48 -0.10 6.34 -8.24
CA GLY A 48 0.81 7.38 -8.74
C GLY A 48 2.17 7.37 -8.03
N GLU A 49 3.16 8.04 -8.61
CA GLU A 49 4.54 8.12 -8.07
C GLU A 49 4.56 8.58 -6.60
N VAL A 50 3.80 9.62 -6.27
CA VAL A 50 3.70 10.15 -4.90
C VAL A 50 3.13 9.12 -3.93
N GLU A 51 2.10 8.37 -4.33
CA GLU A 51 1.52 7.34 -3.45
C GLU A 51 2.46 6.15 -3.26
N MET A 52 3.22 5.79 -4.28
CA MET A 52 4.27 4.77 -4.17
C MET A 52 5.36 5.23 -3.20
N GLU A 53 5.84 6.47 -3.30
CA GLU A 53 6.81 7.02 -2.35
C GLU A 53 6.30 7.01 -0.91
N VAL A 54 5.04 7.43 -0.70
CA VAL A 54 4.40 7.40 0.62
C VAL A 54 4.28 5.97 1.14
N PHE A 55 3.93 5.01 0.28
CA PHE A 55 3.86 3.59 0.66
C PHE A 55 5.23 3.06 1.08
N LEU A 56 6.28 3.32 0.29
CA LEU A 56 7.65 2.89 0.61
C LEU A 56 8.19 3.55 1.88
N PHE A 57 7.89 4.83 2.06
CA PHE A 57 8.19 5.53 3.30
C PHE A 57 7.50 4.85 4.50
N THR A 58 6.22 4.50 4.35
CA THR A 58 5.45 3.79 5.39
C THR A 58 6.06 2.43 5.71
N CYS A 59 6.41 1.64 4.70
CA CYS A 59 7.13 0.37 4.88
C CYS A 59 8.39 0.56 5.72
N ARG A 60 9.22 1.55 5.38
CA ARG A 60 10.45 1.85 6.12
C ARG A 60 10.18 2.26 7.57
N GLN A 61 9.16 3.10 7.82
CA GLN A 61 8.77 3.50 9.18
C GLN A 61 8.27 2.31 10.02
N MET A 62 7.65 1.32 9.37
CA MET A 62 7.17 0.09 10.00
C MET A 62 8.25 -0.99 10.16
N GLY A 63 9.48 -0.73 9.71
CA GLY A 63 10.57 -1.71 9.75
C GLY A 63 10.43 -2.83 8.71
N ILE A 64 9.70 -2.58 7.62
CA ILE A 64 9.50 -3.51 6.51
C ILE A 64 10.57 -3.22 5.44
N GLU A 65 11.40 -4.21 5.15
CA GLU A 65 12.40 -4.13 4.08
C GLU A 65 11.75 -4.39 2.71
N VAL A 66 11.94 -3.48 1.76
CA VAL A 66 11.43 -3.67 0.39
C VAL A 66 12.55 -4.15 -0.52
N LYS A 67 12.41 -5.35 -1.07
CA LYS A 67 13.42 -6.01 -1.92
C LYS A 67 13.10 -5.87 -3.40
N GLY A 68 14.11 -5.56 -4.21
CA GLY A 68 14.00 -5.51 -5.67
C GLY A 68 13.32 -4.25 -6.22
N ALA A 69 13.18 -3.19 -5.41
CA ALA A 69 12.75 -1.90 -5.92
C ALA A 69 13.79 -1.34 -6.92
N PRO A 70 13.36 -0.71 -8.03
CA PRO A 70 14.27 -0.01 -8.93
C PRO A 70 15.02 1.08 -8.15
N SER A 71 16.34 1.13 -8.31
CA SER A 71 17.24 2.12 -7.69
C SER A 71 17.35 3.39 -8.50
#